data_AF-V7FB08-F1
#
_entry.id   AF-V7FB08-F1
#
_cell.length_a   1.000
_cell.length_b   1.000
_cell.length_c   1.000
_cell.angle_alpha   90.00
_cell.angle_beta   90.00
_cell.angle_gamma   90.00
#
_symmetry.space_group_name_H-M   'P 1'
#
loop_
_entity.id
_entity.type
_entity.pdbx_description
1 polymer ?
#
loop_
_entity_poly.entity_id
_entity_poly.type
_entity_poly.pdbx_seq_one_letter_code
_entity_poly.pdbx_strand_id
1 'polypeptide(L)'
;MRDMEAGLPEMRQFVRDAINRESEHWIYYGLFLLFAPCFDYAGFPSAERFAMGEELSKHIVALPQGHGSKFMSYPMVAQYYHESGNKDRAIELVEQALKVLDGPEPISNDLKQHLLPELLQALANYKGEKVCHGTICVAPQKDSPNVNGVAEEQT
;
A
#
# COMPACT_ATOMS: atom_id res chain seq x y z
N MET A 1 -3.76 12.42 -11.86
CA MET A 1 -4.54 13.58 -11.39
C MET A 1 -3.64 14.81 -11.53
N ARG A 2 -4.05 15.86 -12.26
CA ARG A 2 -3.16 17.03 -12.55
C ARG A 2 -3.33 18.22 -11.60
N ASP A 3 -4.26 18.13 -10.66
CA ASP A 3 -4.37 19.06 -9.54
C ASP A 3 -4.93 18.29 -8.34
N MET A 4 -4.05 17.94 -7.41
CA MET A 4 -4.39 17.13 -6.24
C MET A 4 -5.11 17.96 -5.17
N GLU A 5 -4.92 19.28 -5.14
CA GLU A 5 -5.65 20.17 -4.23
C GLU A 5 -7.10 20.32 -4.67
N ALA A 6 -7.33 20.51 -5.97
CA ALA A 6 -8.68 20.61 -6.52
C ALA A 6 -9.48 19.30 -6.38
N GLY A 7 -8.81 18.13 -6.37
CA GLY A 7 -9.45 16.82 -6.22
C GLY A 7 -9.65 16.35 -4.77
N LEU A 8 -9.18 17.13 -3.79
CA LEU A 8 -9.26 16.76 -2.37
C LEU A 8 -10.70 16.63 -1.85
N PRO A 9 -11.65 17.52 -2.18
CA PRO A 9 -13.05 17.37 -1.76
C PRO A 9 -13.68 16.06 -2.27
N GLU A 10 -13.41 15.70 -3.52
CA GLU A 10 -13.88 14.46 -4.15
C GLU A 10 -13.26 13.25 -3.47
N MET A 11 -11.97 13.31 -3.17
CA MET A 11 -11.28 12.23 -2.44
C MET A 11 -11.89 12.03 -1.05
N ARG A 12 -12.13 13.11 -0.29
CA ARG A 12 -12.79 13.02 1.02
C ARG A 12 -14.19 12.43 0.91
N GLN A 13 -14.96 12.83 -0.11
CA GLN A 13 -16.29 12.26 -0.34
C GLN A 13 -16.21 10.77 -0.68
N PHE A 14 -15.27 10.37 -1.54
CA PHE A 14 -15.05 8.98 -1.89
C PHE A 14 -14.72 8.13 -0.67
N VAL A 15 -13.84 8.62 0.22
CA VAL A 15 -13.48 7.91 1.47
C VAL A 15 -14.70 7.72 2.37
N ARG A 16 -15.51 8.77 2.57
CA ARG A 16 -16.77 8.67 3.31
C ARG A 16 -17.70 7.64 2.70
N ASP A 17 -17.87 7.66 1.38
CA ASP A 17 -18.76 6.72 0.70
C ASP A 17 -18.24 5.28 0.78
N ALA A 18 -16.94 5.07 0.68
CA ALA A 18 -16.30 3.76 0.83
C ALA A 18 -16.56 3.16 2.23
N ILE A 19 -16.40 3.98 3.28
CA ILE A 19 -16.65 3.59 4.66
C ILE A 19 -18.14 3.31 4.89
N ASN A 20 -19.03 4.22 4.47
CA ASN A 20 -20.47 4.08 4.66
C ASN A 20 -21.05 2.82 3.98
N ARG A 21 -20.42 2.37 2.89
CA ARG A 21 -20.81 1.14 2.17
C ARG A 21 -20.30 -0.13 2.84
N GLU A 22 -19.37 -0.01 3.80
CA GLU A 22 -18.61 -1.14 4.37
C GLU A 22 -18.00 -2.04 3.28
N SER A 23 -17.67 -1.46 2.12
CA SER A 23 -17.26 -2.21 0.95
C SER A 23 -15.75 -2.29 0.90
N GLU A 24 -15.20 -3.48 1.17
CA GLU A 24 -13.76 -3.75 1.09
C GLU A 24 -13.17 -3.22 -0.22
N HIS A 25 -13.84 -3.47 -1.34
CA HIS A 25 -13.38 -3.06 -2.66
C HIS A 25 -13.25 -1.53 -2.81
N TRP A 26 -14.21 -0.77 -2.26
CA TRP A 26 -14.14 0.69 -2.28
C TRP A 26 -13.07 1.20 -1.34
N ILE A 27 -12.93 0.58 -0.17
CA ILE A 27 -11.90 0.96 0.81
C ILE A 27 -10.50 0.67 0.23
N TYR A 28 -10.32 -0.47 -0.43
CA TYR A 28 -9.13 -0.82 -1.19
C TYR A 28 -8.81 0.25 -2.25
N TYR A 29 -9.79 0.62 -3.08
CA TYR A 29 -9.58 1.64 -4.10
C TYR A 29 -9.22 3.00 -3.50
N GLY A 30 -9.77 3.35 -2.34
CA GLY A 30 -9.40 4.57 -1.63
C GLY A 30 -7.93 4.55 -1.22
N LEU A 31 -7.46 3.46 -0.63
CA LEU A 31 -6.04 3.30 -0.27
C LEU A 31 -5.15 3.30 -1.51
N PHE A 32 -5.57 2.63 -2.60
CA PHE A 32 -4.84 2.63 -3.87
C PHE A 32 -4.68 4.05 -4.42
N LEU A 33 -5.74 4.87 -4.43
CA LEU A 33 -5.66 6.26 -4.89
C LEU A 33 -4.73 7.11 -4.01
N LEU A 34 -4.65 6.83 -2.70
CA LEU A 34 -3.86 7.62 -1.74
C LEU A 34 -2.40 7.17 -1.58
N PHE A 35 -2.08 5.90 -1.84
CA PHE A 35 -0.77 5.32 -1.53
C PHE A 35 -0.15 4.46 -2.64
N ALA A 36 -0.81 4.20 -3.76
CA ALA A 36 -0.18 3.40 -4.82
C ALA A 36 1.09 4.11 -5.36
N PRO A 37 2.23 3.40 -5.45
CA PRO A 37 3.51 3.98 -5.89
C PRO A 37 3.51 4.58 -7.31
N CYS A 38 2.49 4.29 -8.11
CA CYS A 38 2.35 4.80 -9.48
C CYS A 38 1.77 6.21 -9.57
N PHE A 39 1.31 6.81 -8.46
CA PHE A 39 0.82 8.18 -8.42
C PHE A 39 1.86 9.13 -7.81
N ASP A 40 1.90 10.35 -8.33
CA ASP A 40 2.67 11.45 -7.75
C ASP A 40 1.83 12.20 -6.71
N TYR A 41 2.32 12.27 -5.48
CA TYR A 41 1.65 12.88 -4.34
C TYR A 41 2.22 14.24 -3.93
N ALA A 42 3.20 14.80 -4.66
CA ALA A 42 3.88 16.04 -4.27
C ALA A 42 2.93 17.24 -4.07
N GLY A 43 1.81 17.28 -4.78
CA GLY A 43 0.77 18.31 -4.65
C GLY A 43 -0.39 17.98 -3.73
N PHE A 44 -0.39 16.81 -3.06
CA PHE A 44 -1.49 16.41 -2.18
C PHE A 44 -1.18 16.81 -0.73
N PRO A 45 -2.11 17.47 0.01
CA PRO A 45 -1.88 17.79 1.42
C PRO A 45 -1.60 16.53 2.26
N SER A 46 -0.35 16.37 2.68
CA SER A 46 0.15 15.15 3.33
C SER A 46 -0.69 14.74 4.55
N ALA A 47 -1.04 15.70 5.42
CA ALA A 47 -1.84 15.43 6.61
C ALA A 47 -3.22 14.84 6.28
N GLU A 48 -3.89 15.36 5.26
CA GLU A 48 -5.20 14.87 4.80
C GLU A 48 -5.08 13.48 4.17
N ARG A 49 -4.03 13.26 3.36
CA ARG A 49 -3.75 11.96 2.74
C ARG A 49 -3.60 10.87 3.81
N PHE A 50 -2.78 11.15 4.82
CA PHE A 50 -2.52 10.20 5.91
C PHE A 50 -3.73 10.02 6.82
N ALA A 51 -4.50 11.08 7.13
CA ALA A 51 -5.73 10.96 7.91
C ALA A 51 -6.76 10.05 7.22
N MET A 52 -7.01 10.26 5.92
CA MET A 52 -7.89 9.38 5.14
C MET A 52 -7.35 7.95 5.06
N GLY A 53 -6.03 7.79 4.87
CA GLY A 53 -5.37 6.49 4.87
C GLY A 53 -5.54 5.73 6.18
N GLU A 54 -5.46 6.44 7.31
CA GLU A 54 -5.66 5.87 8.64
C GLU A 54 -7.09 5.34 8.82
N GLU A 55 -8.09 6.14 8.45
CA GLU A 55 -9.49 5.74 8.55
C GLU A 55 -9.76 4.49 7.72
N LEU A 56 -9.40 4.49 6.43
CA LEU A 56 -9.59 3.34 5.54
C LEU A 56 -8.86 2.10 6.07
N SER A 57 -7.62 2.25 6.52
CA SER A 57 -6.81 1.14 7.04
C SER A 57 -7.44 0.48 8.28
N LYS A 58 -7.96 1.28 9.21
CA LYS A 58 -8.68 0.77 10.39
C LYS A 58 -9.91 -0.04 9.98
N HIS A 59 -10.67 0.44 9.00
CA HIS A 59 -11.84 -0.28 8.49
C HIS A 59 -11.45 -1.63 7.86
N ILE A 60 -10.44 -1.68 6.99
CA ILE A 60 -9.97 -2.96 6.41
C ILE A 60 -9.54 -3.92 7.51
N VAL A 61 -8.70 -3.48 8.44
CA VAL A 61 -8.19 -4.34 9.53
C VAL A 61 -9.31 -4.82 10.45
N ALA A 62 -10.41 -4.07 10.58
CA ALA A 62 -11.58 -4.48 11.37
C ALA A 62 -12.54 -5.45 10.64
N LEU A 63 -12.45 -5.59 9.30
CA LEU A 63 -13.36 -6.47 8.55
C LEU A 63 -13.27 -7.93 9.03
N PRO A 64 -14.42 -8.64 9.17
CA PRO A 64 -14.44 -10.05 9.53
C PRO A 64 -13.68 -10.93 8.54
N GLN A 65 -13.09 -12.01 9.03
CA GLN A 65 -12.52 -13.05 8.17
C GLN A 65 -13.64 -13.66 7.30
N GLY A 66 -13.39 -13.81 6.00
CA GLY A 66 -14.37 -14.37 5.05
C GLY A 66 -15.20 -13.35 4.27
N HIS A 67 -15.12 -12.06 4.59
CA HIS A 67 -15.46 -11.03 3.60
C HIS A 67 -14.38 -11.10 2.50
N GLY A 68 -14.81 -11.42 1.28
CA GLY A 68 -14.02 -11.97 0.19
C GLY A 68 -12.67 -11.29 -0.05
N SER A 69 -11.67 -11.79 0.67
CA SER A 69 -10.24 -11.52 0.55
C SER A 69 -9.72 -10.18 1.07
N LYS A 70 -10.08 -9.82 2.32
CA LYS A 70 -9.40 -8.78 3.14
C LYS A 70 -7.86 -8.74 2.98
N PHE A 71 -7.23 -9.91 2.79
CA PHE A 71 -5.80 -10.02 2.56
C PHE A 71 -5.32 -9.42 1.22
N MET A 72 -6.16 -9.35 0.18
CA MET A 72 -5.88 -8.58 -1.05
C MET A 72 -5.58 -7.12 -0.75
N SER A 73 -6.18 -6.61 0.32
CA SER A 73 -6.05 -5.21 0.68
C SER A 73 -4.84 -4.93 1.58
N TYR A 74 -4.24 -5.97 2.17
CA TYR A 74 -3.07 -5.83 3.05
C TYR A 74 -1.84 -5.19 2.39
N PRO A 75 -1.51 -5.43 1.10
CA PRO A 75 -0.46 -4.67 0.41
C PRO A 75 -0.65 -3.15 0.53
N MET A 76 -1.86 -2.65 0.30
CA MET A 76 -2.16 -1.21 0.34
C MET A 76 -2.18 -0.67 1.77
N VAL A 77 -2.71 -1.43 2.73
CA VAL A 77 -2.66 -1.06 4.16
C VAL A 77 -1.21 -1.04 4.66
N ALA A 78 -0.37 -1.99 4.23
CA ALA A 78 1.04 -2.03 4.57
C ALA A 78 1.80 -0.84 3.99
N GLN A 79 1.51 -0.45 2.75
CA GLN A 79 2.07 0.76 2.13
C GLN A 79 1.75 2.01 2.96
N TYR A 80 0.50 2.18 3.40
CA TYR A 80 0.11 3.25 4.32
C TYR A 80 0.95 3.23 5.61
N TYR A 81 1.06 2.07 6.28
CA TYR A 81 1.82 1.98 7.52
C TYR A 81 3.32 2.24 7.32
N HIS A 82 3.90 1.82 6.20
CA HIS A 82 5.29 2.11 5.87
C HIS A 82 5.52 3.61 5.67
N GLU A 83 4.69 4.25 4.83
CA GLU A 83 4.82 5.69 4.54
C GLU A 83 4.50 6.58 5.76
N SER A 84 3.63 6.11 6.66
CA SER A 84 3.35 6.80 7.93
C SER A 84 4.39 6.53 9.03
N GLY A 85 5.42 5.74 8.73
CA GLY A 85 6.55 5.46 9.63
C GLY A 85 6.36 4.27 10.58
N ASN A 86 5.24 3.55 10.52
CA ASN A 86 5.01 2.32 11.27
C ASN A 86 5.47 1.08 10.48
N LYS A 87 6.79 0.96 10.36
CA LYS A 87 7.46 -0.12 9.61
C LYS A 87 7.12 -1.52 10.13
N ASP A 88 7.03 -1.71 11.45
CA ASP A 88 6.73 -3.02 12.04
C ASP A 88 5.34 -3.51 11.64
N ARG A 89 4.34 -2.62 11.67
CA ARG A 89 2.97 -2.97 11.26
C ARG A 89 2.88 -3.24 9.76
N ALA A 90 3.63 -2.51 8.94
CA ALA A 90 3.72 -2.77 7.50
C ALA A 90 4.29 -4.16 7.21
N ILE A 91 5.37 -4.55 7.88
CA ILE A 91 5.99 -5.88 7.77
C ILE A 91 5.00 -6.97 8.18
N GLU A 92 4.34 -6.82 9.33
CA GLU A 92 3.38 -7.79 9.85
C GLU A 92 2.25 -8.08 8.85
N LEU A 93 1.69 -7.05 8.22
CA LEU A 93 0.62 -7.19 7.23
C LEU A 93 1.08 -7.90 5.95
N VAL A 94 2.28 -7.60 5.47
CA VAL A 94 2.86 -8.27 4.30
C VAL A 94 3.12 -9.75 4.60
N GLU A 95 3.65 -10.08 5.77
CA GLU A 95 3.86 -11.46 6.21
C GLU A 95 2.55 -12.23 6.37
N GLN A 96 1.50 -11.59 6.89
CA GLN A 96 0.16 -12.18 6.94
C GLN A 96 -0.39 -12.48 5.54
N ALA A 97 -0.23 -11.56 4.59
CA ALA A 97 -0.67 -11.78 3.21
C ALA A 97 0.08 -12.95 2.55
N LEU A 98 1.40 -13.04 2.74
CA LEU A 98 2.22 -14.17 2.25
C LEU A 98 1.75 -15.51 2.84
N LYS A 99 1.46 -15.54 4.15
CA LYS A 99 0.95 -16.76 4.82
C LYS A 99 -0.38 -17.24 4.25
N VAL A 100 -1.26 -16.31 3.86
CA VAL A 100 -2.53 -16.66 3.20
C VAL A 100 -2.29 -17.20 1.79
N LEU A 101 -1.33 -16.64 1.04
CA LEU A 101 -0.96 -17.18 -0.28
C LEU A 101 -0.42 -18.62 -0.23
N ASP A 102 0.30 -18.97 0.83
CA ASP A 102 0.78 -20.33 1.09
C ASP A 102 -0.28 -21.25 1.72
N GLY A 103 -1.38 -20.67 2.18
CA GLY A 103 -2.45 -21.38 2.88
C GLY A 103 -3.18 -22.38 1.99
N PRO A 104 -3.97 -23.28 2.61
CA PRO A 104 -4.78 -24.27 1.89
C PRO A 104 -5.97 -23.64 1.15
N GLU A 105 -6.23 -22.35 1.34
CA GLU A 105 -7.34 -21.63 0.74
C GLU A 105 -7.18 -21.55 -0.78
N PRO A 106 -8.26 -21.79 -1.55
CA PRO A 106 -8.22 -21.79 -3.00
C PRO A 106 -8.10 -20.35 -3.52
N ILE A 107 -6.86 -19.90 -3.69
CA ILE A 107 -6.53 -18.64 -4.36
C ILE A 107 -6.09 -18.98 -5.77
N SER A 108 -6.63 -18.27 -6.77
CA SER A 108 -6.29 -18.52 -8.16
C SER A 108 -4.80 -18.34 -8.42
N ASN A 109 -4.23 -19.20 -9.26
CA ASN A 109 -2.80 -19.19 -9.56
C ASN A 109 -2.36 -17.84 -10.18
N ASP A 110 -3.20 -17.25 -11.03
CA ASP A 110 -2.94 -15.94 -11.63
C ASP A 110 -2.79 -14.84 -10.57
N LEU A 111 -3.65 -14.86 -9.54
CA LEU A 111 -3.59 -13.90 -8.45
C LEU A 111 -2.33 -14.10 -7.60
N LYS A 112 -1.95 -15.35 -7.32
CA LYS A 112 -0.69 -15.67 -6.62
C LYS A 112 0.52 -15.16 -7.40
N GLN A 113 0.54 -15.38 -8.72
CA GLN A 113 1.64 -14.94 -9.58
C GLN A 113 1.78 -13.42 -9.64
N HIS A 114 0.68 -12.68 -9.52
CA HIS A 114 0.71 -11.22 -9.49
C HIS A 114 1.10 -10.66 -8.12
N LEU A 115 0.51 -11.16 -7.03
CA LEU A 115 0.73 -10.64 -5.67
C LEU A 115 2.09 -11.02 -5.08
N LEU A 116 2.56 -12.23 -5.33
CA LEU A 116 3.76 -12.75 -4.66
C LEU A 116 5.00 -11.86 -4.94
N PRO A 117 5.33 -11.48 -6.18
CA PRO A 117 6.45 -10.58 -6.44
C PRO A 117 6.31 -9.22 -5.74
N GLU A 118 5.11 -8.64 -5.72
CA GLU A 118 4.84 -7.33 -5.11
C GLU A 118 5.03 -7.38 -3.58
N LEU A 119 4.48 -8.41 -2.94
CA LEU A 119 4.63 -8.63 -1.50
C LEU A 119 6.09 -8.86 -1.11
N LEU A 120 6.84 -9.64 -1.89
CA LEU A 120 8.27 -9.87 -1.63
C LEU A 120 9.09 -8.60 -1.82
N GLN A 121 8.79 -7.81 -2.85
CA GLN A 121 9.49 -6.54 -3.05
C GLN A 121 9.20 -5.56 -1.91
N ALA A 122 7.93 -5.44 -1.49
CA ALA A 122 7.54 -4.63 -0.34
C ALA A 122 8.25 -5.11 0.94
N LEU A 123 8.26 -6.42 1.22
CA LEU A 123 8.91 -6.97 2.40
C LEU A 123 10.42 -6.70 2.40
N ALA A 124 11.09 -6.86 1.25
CA ALA A 124 12.51 -6.57 1.11
C ALA A 124 12.80 -5.10 1.42
N ASN A 125 12.01 -4.19 0.82
CA ASN A 125 12.15 -2.75 1.02
C ASN A 125 11.91 -2.38 2.48
N TYR A 126 10.83 -2.90 3.08
CA TYR A 126 10.48 -2.59 4.45
C TYR A 126 11.53 -3.11 5.41
N LYS A 127 12.02 -4.35 5.27
CA LYS A 127 13.08 -4.88 6.14
C LYS A 127 14.44 -4.22 5.89
N GLY A 128 14.71 -3.80 4.65
CA GLY A 128 16.01 -3.30 4.21
C GLY A 128 17.01 -4.43 3.93
N GLU A 129 16.53 -5.65 3.72
CA GLU A 129 17.35 -6.84 3.48
C GLU A 129 16.75 -7.75 2.42
N LYS A 130 17.56 -8.65 1.87
CA LYS A 130 17.10 -9.63 0.88
C LYS A 130 16.13 -10.61 1.55
N VAL A 131 14.97 -10.80 0.94
CA VAL A 131 13.95 -11.77 1.39
C VAL A 131 13.76 -12.84 0.32
N CYS A 132 13.38 -14.05 0.76
CA CYS A 132 13.16 -15.19 -0.12
C CYS A 132 11.86 -15.91 0.25
N HIS A 133 11.18 -16.43 -0.77
CA HIS A 133 9.98 -17.25 -0.65
C HIS A 133 10.05 -18.39 -1.65
N GLY A 134 10.18 -19.62 -1.15
CA GLY A 134 10.51 -20.77 -1.99
C GLY A 134 11.81 -20.54 -2.77
N THR A 135 11.74 -20.55 -4.10
CA THR A 135 12.89 -20.34 -5.00
C THR A 135 13.07 -18.88 -5.43
N ILE A 136 12.14 -18.00 -5.10
CA ILE A 136 12.16 -16.58 -5.50
C ILE A 136 12.81 -15.77 -4.38
N CYS A 137 13.78 -14.93 -4.72
CA CYS A 137 14.39 -14.01 -3.77
C CYS A 137 14.44 -12.60 -4.36
N VAL A 138 14.17 -11.59 -3.54
CA VAL A 138 14.14 -10.19 -3.94
C VAL A 138 15.02 -9.39 -2.97
N ALA A 139 15.86 -8.51 -3.52
CA ALA A 139 16.65 -7.57 -2.74
C ALA A 139 15.87 -6.24 -2.59
N PRO A 140 16.13 -5.46 -1.52
CA PRO A 140 15.55 -4.14 -1.39
C PRO A 140 15.96 -3.28 -2.57
N GLN A 141 15.00 -2.57 -3.15
CA GLN A 141 15.29 -1.53 -4.13
C GLN A 141 15.96 -0.38 -3.39
N LYS A 142 17.10 0.09 -3.90
CA LYS A 142 17.65 1.36 -3.44
C LYS A 142 16.67 2.45 -3.88
N ASP A 143 16.32 3.34 -2.97
CA ASP A 143 15.69 4.60 -3.35
C ASP A 143 16.53 5.19 -4.49
N SER A 144 15.95 5.30 -5.69
CA SER A 144 16.61 6.03 -6.76
C SER A 144 16.77 7.45 -6.23
N PRO A 145 17.98 8.05 -6.28
CA PRO A 145 18.15 9.41 -5.82
C PRO A 145 17.18 10.28 -6.61
N ASN A 146 16.33 10.98 -5.86
CA ASN A 146 15.49 12.05 -6.36
C ASN A 146 16.41 12.95 -7.21
N VAL A 147 16.23 12.97 -8.53
CA VAL A 147 17.02 13.81 -9.44
C VAL A 147 16.53 15.23 -9.25
N ASN A 148 16.96 15.84 -8.14
CA ASN A 148 16.83 17.25 -7.83
C ASN A 148 18.06 17.66 -7.00
N GLY A 149 19.24 17.40 -7.56
CA GLY A 149 20.46 18.14 -7.25
C GLY A 149 20.70 19.11 -8.40
N VAL A 150 20.04 20.27 -8.38
CA VAL A 150 20.42 21.37 -9.25
C VAL A 150 21.78 21.88 -8.75
N ALA A 151 22.70 22.00 -9.68
CA ALA A 151 24.12 22.24 -9.49
C ALA A 151 24.41 23.48 -8.61
N GLU A 152 25.39 23.33 -7.70
CA GLU A 152 26.12 24.47 -7.18
C GLU A 152 26.96 25.07 -8.32
N GLU A 153 26.58 26.27 -8.74
CA GLU A 153 27.32 27.12 -9.65
C GLU A 153 28.53 27.71 -8.90
N GLN A 154 29.73 27.26 -9.24
CA GLN A 154 30.97 27.94 -8.86
C GLN A 154 31.28 28.97 -9.95
N THR A 155 31.23 30.26 -9.59
CA THR A 155 32.00 31.32 -10.27
C THR A 155 32.84 32.04 -9.24
#